data_AF-A0A3A8R3A3-F1
#
_entry.id   AF-A0A3A8R3A3-F1
#
_cell.length_a   1.000
_cell.length_b   1.000
_cell.length_c   1.000
_cell.angle_alpha   90.00
_cell.angle_beta   90.00
_cell.angle_gamma   90.00
#
_symmetry.space_group_name_H-M   'P 1'
#
loop_
_entity.id
_entity.type
_entity.pdbx_description
1 polymer ?
#
loop_
_entity_poly.entity_id
_entity_poly.type
_entity_poly.pdbx_seq_one_letter_code
_entity_poly.pdbx_strand_id
1 'polypeptide(L)'
;MRRFGRTSALAALSLGLLALGFTARARWPDSRPALDCPPESVRLDSAGLATCGPGTVPTGARALALGLKLDLNAASESELALLPGVGRDLAKRLVAAREEQGRFSSWEDVDAVPGVGAAKLETLRAATVLDAAAPPGSVW
;
A
#
# COMPACT_ATOMS: atom_id res chain seq x y z
N MET A 1 39.03 40.77 28.78
CA MET A 1 38.51 39.39 28.82
C MET A 1 37.00 39.43 29.00
N ARG A 2 36.20 39.22 27.94
CA ARG A 2 34.73 39.28 28.02
C ARG A 2 34.21 37.95 28.59
N ARG A 3 33.66 37.96 29.82
CA ARG A 3 33.00 36.79 30.44
C ARG A 3 31.72 36.46 29.65
N PHE A 4 31.72 35.37 28.89
CA PHE A 4 30.50 34.82 28.32
C PHE A 4 29.59 34.34 29.46
N GLY A 5 28.38 34.89 29.54
CA GLY A 5 27.39 34.49 30.53
C GLY A 5 26.76 33.14 30.18
N ARG A 6 26.27 32.40 31.19
CA ARG A 6 25.56 31.12 31.00
C ARG A 6 24.37 31.23 30.02
N THR A 7 23.74 32.40 29.94
CA THR A 7 22.66 32.73 29.00
C THR A 7 23.11 32.74 27.54
N SER A 8 24.29 33.28 27.25
CA SER A 8 24.86 33.30 25.90
C SER A 8 25.28 31.89 25.42
N ALA A 9 25.69 31.00 26.33
CA ALA A 9 25.99 29.61 25.99
C ALA A 9 24.73 28.81 25.61
N LEU A 10 23.63 29.01 26.35
CA LEU A 10 22.35 28.36 26.05
C LEU A 10 21.75 28.86 24.71
N ALA A 11 21.87 30.15 24.41
CA ALA A 11 21.41 30.71 23.13
C ALA A 11 22.20 30.18 21.92
N ALA A 12 23.51 29.97 22.07
CA ALA A 12 24.33 29.38 21.02
C ALA A 12 23.98 27.90 20.78
N LEU A 13 23.73 27.14 21.85
CA LEU A 13 23.30 25.74 21.74
C LEU A 13 21.92 25.60 21.08
N SER A 14 20.97 26.47 21.42
CA SER A 14 19.63 26.43 20.80
C SER A 14 19.67 26.80 19.31
N LEU A 15 20.42 27.84 18.93
CA LEU A 15 20.65 28.17 17.51
C LEU A 15 21.37 27.03 16.76
N GLY A 16 22.35 26.37 17.40
CA GLY A 16 23.03 25.21 16.84
C GLY A 16 22.07 24.04 16.59
N LEU A 17 21.21 23.70 17.54
CA LEU A 17 20.20 22.65 17.39
C LEU A 17 19.16 22.98 16.31
N LEU A 18 18.71 24.24 16.23
CA LEU A 18 17.80 24.68 15.17
C LEU A 18 18.44 24.61 13.79
N ALA A 19 19.70 25.04 13.66
CA ALA A 19 20.47 24.93 12.41
C ALA A 19 20.68 23.46 12.02
N LEU A 20 20.96 22.57 12.98
CA LEU A 20 21.08 21.13 12.74
C LEU A 20 19.75 20.52 12.29
N GLY A 21 18.63 20.91 12.91
CA GLY A 21 17.29 20.48 12.53
C GLY A 21 16.88 20.97 11.13
N PHE A 22 17.18 22.24 10.81
CA PHE A 22 16.89 22.82 9.50
C PHE A 22 17.72 22.16 8.39
N THR A 23 19.02 21.98 8.60
CA THR A 23 19.91 21.32 7.63
C THR A 23 19.58 19.84 7.45
N ALA A 24 19.21 19.15 8.53
CA ALA A 24 18.67 17.80 8.44
C ALA A 24 17.42 17.81 7.56
N ARG A 25 16.42 18.63 7.89
CA ARG A 25 15.15 18.70 7.15
C ARG A 25 15.31 19.08 5.67
N ALA A 26 16.27 19.93 5.33
CA ALA A 26 16.58 20.29 3.95
C ALA A 26 17.25 19.15 3.16
N ARG A 27 17.91 18.21 3.84
CA ARG A 27 18.51 17.01 3.24
C ARG A 27 17.61 15.77 3.29
N TRP A 28 16.47 15.84 3.99
CA TRP A 28 15.53 14.73 4.01
C TRP A 28 14.94 14.55 2.61
N PRO A 29 14.91 13.31 2.09
CA PRO A 29 14.29 13.02 0.80
C PRO A 29 12.82 13.42 0.83
N ASP A 30 12.36 13.97 -0.29
CA ASP A 30 10.96 14.35 -0.45
C ASP A 30 10.05 13.12 -0.30
N SER A 31 8.89 13.30 0.33
CA SER A 31 7.87 12.25 0.47
C SER A 31 6.96 12.16 -0.75
N ARG A 32 7.24 12.94 -1.80
CA ARG A 32 6.56 12.81 -3.09
C ARG A 32 6.68 11.37 -3.61
N PRO A 33 5.60 10.80 -4.17
CA PRO A 33 5.66 9.50 -4.82
C PRO A 33 6.79 9.47 -5.87
N ALA A 34 7.52 8.36 -5.95
CA ALA A 34 8.60 8.21 -6.92
C ALA A 34 8.11 8.19 -8.39
N LEU A 35 6.79 8.07 -8.60
CA LEU A 35 6.14 8.04 -9.90
C LEU A 35 5.15 9.20 -10.00
N ASP A 36 5.23 9.96 -11.09
CA ASP A 36 4.35 11.12 -11.37
C ASP A 36 3.00 10.73 -11.98
N CYS A 37 2.70 9.43 -12.05
CA CYS A 37 1.51 8.90 -12.69
C CYS A 37 0.53 8.31 -11.66
N PRO A 38 -0.78 8.29 -11.97
CA PRO A 38 -1.76 7.75 -11.04
C PRO A 38 -1.54 6.23 -10.85
N PRO A 39 -1.91 5.68 -9.68
CA PRO A 39 -1.59 4.30 -9.29
C PRO A 39 -2.04 3.26 -10.34
N GLU A 40 -3.19 3.45 -10.98
CA GLU A 40 -3.72 2.57 -12.01
C GLU A 40 -2.87 2.49 -13.29
N SER A 41 -1.97 3.44 -13.50
CA SER A 41 -1.08 3.50 -14.67
C SER A 41 0.31 2.90 -14.42
N VAL A 42 0.60 2.51 -13.18
CA VAL A 42 1.88 1.92 -12.80
C VAL A 42 2.01 0.52 -13.42
N ARG A 43 3.14 0.27 -14.08
CA ARG A 43 3.50 -1.04 -14.65
C ARG A 43 4.85 -1.51 -14.17
N LEU A 44 5.10 -2.81 -14.29
CA LEU A 44 6.42 -3.40 -14.14
C LEU A 44 7.04 -3.62 -15.52
N ASP A 45 8.25 -3.10 -15.69
CA ASP A 45 9.07 -3.39 -16.87
C ASP A 45 9.69 -4.80 -16.80
N SER A 46 10.49 -5.16 -17.80
CA SER A 46 11.18 -6.46 -17.85
C SER A 46 12.24 -6.64 -16.77
N ALA A 47 12.72 -5.55 -16.15
CA ALA A 47 13.64 -5.57 -15.02
C ALA A 47 12.90 -5.66 -13.66
N GLY A 48 11.57 -5.59 -13.66
CA GLY A 48 10.74 -5.59 -12.45
C GLY A 48 10.70 -4.24 -11.73
N LEU A 49 11.09 -3.16 -12.41
CA LEU A 49 10.99 -1.80 -11.88
C LEU A 49 9.61 -1.22 -12.18
N ALA A 50 9.07 -0.49 -11.20
CA ALA A 50 7.81 0.24 -11.37
C ALA A 50 8.03 1.47 -12.26
N THR A 51 7.28 1.57 -13.35
CA THR A 51 7.38 2.67 -14.32
C THR A 51 6.00 3.18 -14.73
N CYS A 52 5.95 4.41 -15.21
CA CYS A 52 4.78 5.00 -15.85
C CYS A 52 4.89 4.75 -17.36
N GLY A 53 4.25 3.70 -17.89
CA GLY A 53 4.43 3.35 -19.30
C GLY A 53 3.98 1.93 -19.66
N PRO A 54 4.50 1.36 -20.77
CA PRO A 54 4.22 0.00 -21.17
C PRO A 54 4.88 -1.00 -20.20
N GLY A 55 4.19 -2.09 -19.92
CA GLY A 55 4.67 -3.13 -19.03
C GLY A 55 3.54 -4.01 -18.52
N THR A 56 3.86 -4.84 -17.55
CA THR A 56 2.89 -5.76 -16.94
C THR A 56 2.19 -5.11 -15.74
N VAL A 57 0.93 -5.45 -15.52
CA VAL A 57 0.19 -4.97 -14.34
C VAL A 57 0.82 -5.60 -13.09
N PRO A 58 1.21 -4.81 -12.08
CA PRO A 58 1.72 -5.36 -10.83
C PRO A 58 0.63 -6.20 -10.15
N THR A 59 0.98 -7.38 -9.67
CA THR A 59 0.06 -8.26 -8.92
C THR A 59 0.59 -8.53 -7.52
N GLY A 60 -0.30 -8.96 -6.63
CA GLY A 60 0.05 -9.46 -5.31
C GLY A 60 0.84 -8.51 -4.43
N ALA A 61 1.90 -9.05 -3.82
CA ALA A 61 2.78 -8.29 -2.91
C ALA A 61 3.37 -7.03 -3.58
N ARG A 62 3.64 -7.08 -4.89
CA ARG A 62 4.19 -5.93 -5.63
C ARG A 62 3.13 -4.84 -5.80
N ALA A 63 1.90 -5.22 -6.11
CA ALA A 63 0.77 -4.30 -6.17
C ALA A 63 0.56 -3.61 -4.82
N LEU A 64 0.54 -4.38 -3.73
CA LEU A 64 0.39 -3.86 -2.37
C LEU A 64 1.52 -2.90 -1.98
N ALA A 65 2.77 -3.22 -2.31
CA ALA A 65 3.93 -2.37 -2.04
C ALA A 65 3.85 -1.02 -2.78
N LEU A 66 3.17 -1.00 -3.93
CA LEU A 66 2.92 0.20 -4.73
C LEU A 66 1.62 0.92 -4.33
N GLY A 67 0.92 0.45 -3.28
CA GLY A 67 -0.35 1.02 -2.83
C GLY A 67 -1.52 0.73 -3.77
N LEU A 68 -1.39 -0.25 -4.66
CA LEU A 68 -2.44 -0.66 -5.59
C LEU A 68 -3.42 -1.61 -4.89
N LYS A 69 -4.69 -1.52 -5.30
CA LYS A 69 -5.71 -2.44 -4.82
C LYS A 69 -5.61 -3.80 -5.52
N LEU A 70 -5.82 -4.87 -4.78
CA LEU A 70 -5.90 -6.22 -5.31
C LEU A 70 -7.32 -6.54 -5.80
N ASP A 71 -7.44 -7.37 -6.81
CA ASP A 71 -8.71 -7.98 -7.17
C ASP A 71 -9.03 -9.12 -6.20
N LEU A 72 -10.15 -9.03 -5.47
CA LEU A 72 -10.55 -10.03 -4.48
C LEU A 72 -10.98 -11.36 -5.12
N ASN A 73 -11.47 -11.34 -6.36
CA ASN A 73 -11.86 -12.52 -7.12
C ASN A 73 -10.66 -13.23 -7.76
N ALA A 74 -9.56 -12.51 -8.02
CA ALA A 74 -8.34 -13.09 -8.63
C ALA A 74 -7.19 -13.34 -7.64
N ALA A 75 -7.11 -12.60 -6.53
CA ALA A 75 -5.97 -12.68 -5.61
C ALA A 75 -5.85 -14.08 -4.98
N SER A 76 -4.63 -14.60 -4.89
CA SER A 76 -4.31 -15.84 -4.21
C SER A 76 -4.46 -15.73 -2.68
N GLU A 77 -4.58 -16.88 -2.00
CA GLU A 77 -4.60 -16.96 -0.54
C GLU A 77 -3.40 -16.22 0.08
N SER A 78 -2.19 -16.42 -0.48
CA SER A 78 -0.97 -15.78 0.03
C SER A 78 -0.98 -14.27 -0.12
N GLU A 79 -1.60 -13.73 -1.18
CA GLU A 79 -1.69 -12.28 -1.39
C GLU A 79 -2.71 -11.65 -0.45
N LEU A 80 -3.85 -12.31 -0.25
CA LEU A 80 -4.87 -11.87 0.71
C LEU A 80 -4.34 -11.91 2.14
N ALA A 81 -3.50 -12.89 2.49
CA ALA A 81 -2.89 -13.00 3.81
C ALA A 81 -1.85 -11.90 4.12
N LEU A 82 -1.44 -11.09 3.13
CA LEU A 82 -0.58 -9.92 3.34
C LEU A 82 -1.39 -8.68 3.75
N LEU A 83 -2.72 -8.71 3.60
CA LEU A 83 -3.56 -7.58 3.96
C LEU A 83 -3.59 -7.41 5.49
N PRO A 84 -3.57 -6.17 6.00
CA PRO A 84 -3.59 -5.92 7.43
C PRO A 84 -4.86 -6.53 8.05
N GLY A 85 -4.71 -7.31 9.11
CA GLY A 85 -5.84 -7.97 9.78
C GLY A 85 -6.45 -9.17 9.04
N VAL A 86 -5.94 -9.54 7.85
CA VAL A 86 -6.32 -10.75 7.12
C VAL A 86 -5.23 -11.81 7.31
N GLY A 87 -5.46 -12.74 8.23
CA GLY A 87 -4.57 -13.88 8.43
C GLY A 87 -4.81 -15.00 7.41
N ARG A 88 -3.91 -15.99 7.38
CA ARG A 88 -4.01 -17.18 6.52
C ARG A 88 -5.37 -17.87 6.58
N ASP A 89 -5.94 -18.04 7.78
CA ASP A 89 -7.23 -18.71 7.95
C ASP A 89 -8.41 -17.92 7.39
N LEU A 90 -8.32 -16.59 7.38
CA LEU A 90 -9.35 -15.75 6.76
C LEU A 90 -9.18 -15.73 5.25
N ALA A 91 -7.94 -15.61 4.76
CA ALA A 91 -7.62 -15.68 3.34
C ALA A 91 -8.13 -16.99 2.72
N LYS A 92 -7.89 -18.14 3.38
CA LYS A 92 -8.44 -19.44 2.96
C LYS A 92 -9.95 -19.43 2.81
N ARG A 93 -10.65 -18.88 3.80
CA ARG A 93 -12.11 -18.81 3.79
C ARG A 93 -12.64 -17.90 2.70
N LEU A 94 -11.98 -16.78 2.42
CA LEU A 94 -12.34 -15.88 1.32
C LEU A 94 -12.21 -16.59 -0.03
N VAL A 95 -11.11 -17.33 -0.25
CA VAL A 95 -10.89 -18.11 -1.48
C VAL A 95 -11.93 -19.22 -1.62
N ALA A 96 -12.18 -19.99 -0.56
CA ALA A 96 -13.19 -21.04 -0.57
C ALA A 96 -14.60 -20.47 -0.85
N ALA A 97 -14.96 -19.35 -0.22
CA ALA A 97 -16.27 -18.73 -0.39
C ALA A 97 -16.51 -18.26 -1.84
N ARG A 98 -15.51 -17.65 -2.50
CA ARG A 98 -15.66 -17.27 -3.91
C ARG A 98 -15.68 -18.47 -4.86
N GLU A 99 -15.02 -19.58 -4.51
CA GLU A 99 -15.05 -20.81 -5.31
C GLU A 99 -16.42 -21.48 -5.22
N GLU A 100 -17.03 -21.50 -4.03
CA GLU A 100 -18.38 -22.03 -3.80
C GLU A 100 -19.47 -21.15 -4.45
N GLN A 101 -19.35 -19.83 -4.37
CA GLN A 101 -20.31 -18.88 -4.99
C GLN A 101 -20.03 -18.62 -6.47
N GLY A 102 -18.86 -19.02 -6.99
CA GLY A 102 -18.39 -18.76 -8.35
C GLY A 102 -17.72 -17.40 -8.57
N ARG A 103 -17.98 -16.41 -7.68
CA ARG A 103 -17.27 -15.13 -7.48
C ARG A 103 -18.03 -14.28 -6.46
N PHE A 104 -17.36 -13.30 -5.85
CA PHE A 104 -18.04 -12.23 -5.13
C PHE A 104 -18.59 -11.20 -6.12
N SER A 105 -19.89 -10.91 -6.04
CA SER A 105 -20.57 -9.92 -6.88
C SER A 105 -20.80 -8.60 -6.17
N SER A 106 -20.84 -8.65 -4.84
CA SER A 106 -21.13 -7.53 -3.96
C SER A 106 -20.27 -7.59 -2.71
N TRP A 107 -20.16 -6.48 -1.99
CA TRP A 107 -19.42 -6.47 -0.73
C TRP A 107 -20.22 -7.12 0.41
N GLU A 108 -21.52 -7.23 0.23
CA GLU A 108 -22.43 -7.96 1.09
C GLU A 108 -22.11 -9.47 1.06
N ASP A 109 -21.73 -10.00 -0.12
CA ASP A 109 -21.26 -11.39 -0.26
C ASP A 109 -19.97 -11.63 0.53
N VAL A 110 -19.08 -10.63 0.55
CA VAL A 110 -17.81 -10.69 1.31
C VAL A 110 -18.05 -10.60 2.81
N ASP A 111 -18.99 -9.77 3.26
CA ASP A 111 -19.37 -9.64 4.67
C ASP A 111 -20.03 -10.93 5.20
N ALA A 112 -20.72 -11.68 4.34
CA ALA A 112 -21.29 -12.97 4.69
C ALA A 112 -20.23 -14.06 4.98
N VAL A 113 -18.96 -13.85 4.61
CA VAL A 113 -17.88 -14.82 4.86
C VAL A 113 -17.58 -14.89 6.36
N PRO A 114 -17.68 -16.07 7.00
CA PRO A 114 -17.45 -16.20 8.43
C PRO A 114 -16.08 -15.67 8.84
N GLY A 115 -16.06 -14.77 9.82
CA GLY A 115 -14.82 -14.15 10.32
C GLY A 115 -14.39 -12.88 9.59
N VAL A 116 -15.09 -12.50 8.51
CA VAL A 116 -15.19 -11.10 8.09
C VAL A 116 -16.20 -10.42 9.02
N GLY A 117 -15.83 -9.24 9.51
CA GLY A 117 -16.73 -8.38 10.28
C GLY A 117 -16.37 -6.94 9.95
N ALA A 118 -17.14 -5.97 10.45
CA ALA A 118 -17.06 -4.56 10.02
C ALA A 118 -15.63 -4.02 9.83
N ALA A 119 -14.74 -4.19 10.82
CA ALA A 119 -13.35 -3.71 10.72
C ALA A 119 -12.55 -4.37 9.58
N LYS A 120 -12.74 -5.67 9.36
CA LYS A 120 -12.07 -6.43 8.29
C LYS A 120 -12.69 -6.11 6.94
N LEU A 121 -14.01 -5.94 6.88
CA LEU A 121 -14.68 -5.53 5.65
C LEU A 121 -14.18 -4.17 5.18
N GLU A 122 -14.05 -3.19 6.09
CA GLU A 122 -13.47 -1.89 5.77
C GLU A 122 -12.02 -2.02 5.26
N THR A 123 -11.23 -2.88 5.89
CA THR A 123 -9.85 -3.15 5.46
C THR A 123 -9.80 -3.76 4.05
N LEU A 124 -10.68 -4.71 3.77
CA LEU A 124 -10.81 -5.31 2.44
C LEU A 124 -11.27 -4.26 1.41
N ARG A 125 -12.28 -3.43 1.71
CA ARG A 125 -12.72 -2.31 0.82
C ARG A 125 -11.61 -1.30 0.52
N ALA A 126 -10.75 -1.04 1.51
CA ALA A 126 -9.62 -0.14 1.35
C ALA A 126 -8.53 -0.75 0.44
N ALA A 127 -8.24 -2.03 0.58
CA ALA A 127 -7.12 -2.69 -0.09
C ALA A 127 -7.47 -3.50 -1.34
N THR A 128 -8.76 -3.77 -1.59
CA THR A 128 -9.21 -4.62 -2.70
C THR A 128 -10.37 -4.01 -3.49
N VAL A 129 -10.62 -4.58 -4.66
CA VAL A 129 -11.77 -4.34 -5.54
C VAL A 129 -12.38 -5.68 -5.96
N LEU A 130 -13.66 -5.70 -6.32
CA LEU A 130 -14.34 -6.94 -6.73
C LEU A 130 -14.14 -7.26 -8.22
N ASP A 131 -13.98 -6.24 -9.05
CA ASP A 131 -13.71 -6.38 -10.47
C ASP A 131 -12.67 -5.33 -10.87
N ALA A 132 -11.38 -5.63 -10.66
CA ALA A 132 -10.38 -4.87 -11.38
C ALA A 132 -10.53 -5.32 -12.84
N ALA A 133 -10.98 -4.43 -13.72
CA ALA A 133 -11.15 -4.73 -15.15
C ALA A 133 -10.00 -5.63 -15.61
N ALA A 134 -10.35 -6.84 -16.07
CA ALA A 134 -9.37 -7.85 -16.50
C ALA A 134 -8.29 -7.14 -17.33
N PRO A 135 -6.98 -7.38 -17.06
CA PRO A 135 -5.94 -6.73 -17.81
C PRO A 135 -6.27 -6.90 -19.30
N PRO A 136 -6.32 -5.82 -20.12
CA PRO A 136 -6.54 -5.97 -21.54
C PRO A 136 -5.42 -6.87 -22.08
N GLY A 137 -5.72 -8.15 -22.33
CA GLY A 137 -4.72 -9.17 -22.65
C GLY A 137 -4.96 -10.58 -22.11
N SER A 138 -5.85 -10.81 -21.14
CA SER A 138 -6.25 -12.19 -20.79
C SER A 138 -7.27 -12.72 -21.81
N VAL A 139 -6.78 -13.18 -22.95
CA VAL A 139 -7.55 -14.00 -23.90
C VAL A 139 -7.61 -15.41 -23.30
N TRP A 140 -8.83 -15.90 -23.09
CA TRP A 140 -9.13 -17.29 -22.71
C TRP A 140 -8.80 -18.25 -23.84
#